data_AF-M0ZX33-F1
#
_entry.id   AF-M0ZX33-F1
#
_cell.length_a   1.000
_cell.length_b   1.000
_cell.length_c   1.000
_cell.angle_alpha   90.00
_cell.angle_beta   90.00
_cell.angle_gamma   90.00
#
_symmetry.space_group_name_H-M   'P 1'
#
loop_
_entity.id
_entity.type
_entity.pdbx_description
1 polymer ?
#
loop_
_entity_poly.entity_id
_entity_poly.type
_entity_poly.pdbx_seq_one_letter_code
_entity_poly.pdbx_strand_id
1 'polypeptide(L)'
;MVTETPNLLRVWWYNLNAYQKRELSIHLGHLPSIMNLEVWHEFIEVVTRFWDDERMVFRFGDVEMTPTVEEIRDCLDNVGMCQKRKNIQIITFCYRIS
;
A
#
# COMPACT_ATOMS: atom_id res chain seq x y z
N MET A 1 8.47 -2.82 10.39
CA MET A 1 7.05 -2.49 10.67
C MET A 1 6.79 -1.13 10.02
N VAL A 2 5.86 -1.04 9.06
CA VAL A 2 5.51 0.24 8.42
C VAL A 2 4.69 1.03 9.44
N THR A 3 5.24 2.13 9.93
CA THR A 3 4.56 3.03 10.85
C THR A 3 3.92 4.17 10.10
N GLU A 4 2.82 4.70 10.62
CA GLU A 4 2.26 5.96 10.11
C GLU A 4 3.30 7.07 10.11
N THR A 5 3.13 8.02 9.19
CA THR A 5 3.99 9.20 9.12
C THR A 5 3.93 9.95 10.45
N PRO A 6 5.10 10.23 11.10
CA PRO A 6 5.11 10.91 12.38
C PRO A 6 4.32 12.21 12.34
N ASN A 7 3.47 12.44 13.34
CA ASN A 7 2.59 13.62 13.39
C ASN A 7 3.36 14.94 13.22
N LEU A 8 4.59 15.03 13.73
CA LEU A 8 5.46 16.20 13.56
C LEU A 8 5.76 16.50 12.09
N LEU A 9 6.08 15.48 11.30
CA LEU A 9 6.34 15.60 9.87
C LEU A 9 5.09 16.03 9.11
N ARG A 10 3.94 15.45 9.47
CA ARG A 10 2.64 15.80 8.88
C ARG A 10 2.26 17.26 9.17
N VAL A 11 2.43 17.71 10.41
CA VAL A 11 2.20 19.11 10.81
C VAL A 11 3.14 20.07 10.10
N TRP A 12 4.44 19.75 10.03
CA TRP A 12 5.42 20.53 9.28
C TRP A 12 5.00 20.67 7.81
N TRP A 13 4.63 19.56 7.16
CA TRP A 13 4.17 19.57 5.77
C TRP A 13 2.91 20.43 5.58
N TYR A 14 1.89 20.30 6.43
CA TYR A 14 0.66 21.08 6.27
C TYR A 14 0.85 22.57 6.48
N ASN A 15 1.82 22.98 7.31
CA ASN A 15 2.16 24.38 7.55
C ASN A 15 2.92 25.05 6.38
N LEU A 16 3.47 24.28 5.43
CA LEU A 16 4.09 24.85 4.24
C LEU A 16 3.05 25.49 3.32
N ASN A 17 3.42 26.64 2.75
CA ASN A 17 2.60 27.29 1.74
C ASN A 17 2.68 26.55 0.39
N ALA A 18 1.78 26.89 -0.55
CA ALA A 18 1.68 26.20 -1.83
C ALA A 18 2.97 26.29 -2.67
N TYR A 19 3.68 27.43 -2.60
CA TYR A 19 4.96 27.60 -3.31
C TYR A 19 6.04 26.67 -2.75
N GLN A 20 6.19 26.62 -1.42
CA GLN A 20 7.16 25.74 -0.76
C GLN A 20 6.86 24.26 -1.01
N LYS A 21 5.57 23.85 -0.96
CA LYS A 21 5.17 22.48 -1.29
C LYS A 21 5.53 22.12 -2.73
N ARG A 22 5.29 23.04 -3.69
CA ARG A 22 5.65 22.85 -5.10
C ARG A 22 7.15 22.71 -5.28
N GLU A 23 7.94 23.59 -4.68
CA GLU A 23 9.40 23.56 -4.76
C GLU A 23 9.95 22.23 -4.22
N LEU A 24 9.45 21.78 -3.06
CA LEU A 24 9.83 20.51 -2.48
C LEU A 24 9.40 19.31 -3.34
N SER A 25 8.20 19.34 -3.92
CA SER A 25 7.76 18.28 -4.84
C SER A 25 8.62 18.19 -6.11
N ILE A 26 9.22 19.29 -6.57
CA ILE A 26 10.17 19.24 -7.71
C ILE A 26 11.43 18.47 -7.32
N HIS A 27 11.98 18.74 -6.12
CA HIS A 27 13.22 18.11 -5.68
C HIS A 27 13.04 16.70 -5.10
N LEU A 28 11.91 16.45 -4.45
CA LEU A 28 11.61 15.20 -3.75
C LEU A 28 10.68 14.28 -4.53
N GLY A 29 10.17 14.73 -5.68
CA GLY A 29 9.24 13.97 -6.52
C GLY A 29 7.99 13.56 -5.75
N HIS A 30 7.73 12.25 -5.72
CA HIS A 30 6.58 11.66 -5.04
C HIS A 30 6.77 11.47 -3.54
N LEU A 31 7.98 11.65 -2.99
CA LEU A 31 8.24 11.40 -1.56
C LEU A 31 7.27 12.15 -0.62
N PRO A 32 6.82 13.39 -0.89
CA PRO A 32 5.85 14.07 -0.03
C PRO A 32 4.47 13.40 0.03
N SER A 33 4.15 12.48 -0.87
CA SER A 33 2.90 11.69 -0.80
C SER A 33 2.82 10.86 0.47
N ILE A 34 3.97 10.51 1.08
CA ILE A 34 4.04 9.80 2.36
C ILE A 34 3.32 10.56 3.48
N MET A 35 3.22 11.89 3.39
CA MET A 35 2.50 12.71 4.38
C MET A 35 1.00 12.39 4.43
N ASN A 36 0.46 11.93 3.29
CA ASN A 36 -0.92 11.50 3.13
C ASN A 36 -1.07 9.96 3.19
N LEU A 37 0.00 9.23 3.54
CA LEU A 37 -0.08 7.78 3.69
C LEU A 37 -1.00 7.45 4.87
N GLU A 38 -2.07 6.75 4.57
CA GLU A 38 -2.94 6.11 5.56
C GLU A 38 -2.55 4.63 5.60
N VAL A 39 -1.99 4.21 6.73
CA VAL A 39 -1.52 2.83 6.90
C VAL A 39 -2.68 1.98 7.37
N TRP A 40 -3.02 0.94 6.61
CA TRP A 40 -3.98 -0.07 7.05
C TRP A 40 -3.24 -1.18 7.78
N HIS A 41 -3.05 -0.98 9.08
CA HIS A 41 -2.27 -1.87 9.94
C HIS A 41 -2.79 -3.30 9.88
N GLU A 42 -4.11 -3.50 9.86
CA GLU A 42 -4.74 -4.82 9.78
C GLU A 42 -4.40 -5.53 8.46
N PHE A 43 -4.40 -4.79 7.35
CA PHE A 43 -4.04 -5.36 6.04
C PHE A 43 -2.57 -5.74 6.00
N ILE A 44 -1.67 -4.85 6.45
CA ILE A 44 -0.22 -5.14 6.50
C ILE A 44 0.04 -6.35 7.40
N GLU A 45 -0.62 -6.45 8.56
CA GLU A 45 -0.46 -7.59 9.45
C GLU A 45 -0.92 -8.90 8.79
N VAL A 46 -2.05 -8.90 8.08
CA VAL A 46 -2.53 -10.08 7.37
C VAL A 46 -1.58 -10.48 6.24
N VAL A 47 -1.17 -9.52 5.43
CA VAL A 47 -0.32 -9.76 4.24
C VAL A 47 1.08 -10.22 4.64
N THR A 48 1.65 -9.67 5.71
CA THR A 48 2.96 -10.10 6.24
C THR A 48 2.98 -11.55 6.72
N ARG A 49 1.84 -12.13 7.12
CA ARG A 49 1.78 -13.58 7.47
C ARG A 49 2.03 -14.50 6.28
N PHE A 50 1.82 -14.00 5.07
CA PHE A 50 2.06 -14.74 3.83
C PHE A 50 3.41 -14.39 3.19
N TRP A 51 4.15 -13.42 3.73
CA TRP A 51 5.44 -13.00 3.18
C TRP A 51 6.55 -13.99 3.54
N ASP A 52 7.26 -14.48 2.53
CA ASP A 52 8.47 -15.28 2.64
C ASP A 52 9.67 -14.35 2.44
N ASP A 53 10.42 -14.09 3.50
CA ASP A 53 11.54 -13.13 3.51
C ASP A 53 12.81 -13.67 2.87
N GLU A 54 13.00 -14.99 2.82
CA GLU A 54 14.13 -15.60 2.11
C GLU A 54 13.96 -15.50 0.60
N ARG A 55 12.72 -15.72 0.12
CA ARG A 55 12.41 -15.73 -1.32
C ARG A 55 11.90 -14.40 -1.85
N MET A 56 11.51 -13.48 -0.98
CA MET A 56 10.89 -12.20 -1.31
C MET A 56 9.59 -12.37 -2.13
N VAL A 57 8.77 -13.35 -1.76
CA VAL A 57 7.49 -13.68 -2.41
C VAL A 57 6.37 -13.83 -1.39
N PHE A 58 5.11 -13.69 -1.82
CA PHE A 58 3.97 -14.14 -1.04
C PHE A 58 3.71 -15.62 -1.29
N ARG A 59 3.60 -16.40 -0.21
CA ARG A 59 3.39 -17.85 -0.27
C ARG A 59 2.03 -18.25 0.28
N PHE A 60 1.25 -18.91 -0.56
CA PHE A 60 -0.07 -19.45 -0.24
C PHE A 60 -0.02 -20.98 -0.37
N GLY A 61 0.41 -21.65 0.69
CA GLY A 61 0.67 -23.09 0.65
C GLY A 61 1.84 -23.41 -0.29
N ASP A 62 1.54 -24.08 -1.40
CA ASP A 62 2.51 -24.49 -2.43
C ASP A 62 2.59 -23.48 -3.60
N VAL A 63 1.80 -22.41 -3.57
CA VAL A 63 1.78 -21.37 -4.62
C VAL A 63 2.61 -20.17 -4.17
N GLU A 64 3.48 -19.70 -5.05
CA GLU A 64 4.28 -18.48 -4.87
C GLU A 64 3.73 -17.36 -5.77
N MET A 65 3.71 -16.14 -5.22
CA MET A 65 3.27 -14.95 -5.92
C MET A 65 4.30 -13.84 -5.73
N THR A 66 4.81 -13.31 -6.84
CA THR A 66 5.66 -12.11 -6.85
C THR A 66 4.83 -10.96 -7.43
N PRO A 67 3.98 -10.31 -6.61
CA PRO A 67 3.12 -9.26 -7.13
C PRO A 67 3.95 -8.07 -7.56
N THR A 68 3.57 -7.51 -8.69
CA THR A 68 4.10 -6.24 -9.18
C THR A 68 3.54 -5.08 -8.35
N VAL A 69 4.21 -3.93 -8.40
CA VAL A 69 3.75 -2.72 -7.69
C VAL A 69 2.37 -2.29 -8.21
N GLU A 70 2.11 -2.48 -9.49
CA GLU A 70 0.82 -2.24 -10.14
C GLU A 70 -0.28 -3.13 -9.57
N GLU A 71 -0.03 -4.43 -9.39
CA GLU A 71 -1.00 -5.37 -8.83
C GLU A 71 -1.31 -5.08 -7.36
N ILE A 72 -0.30 -4.65 -6.58
CA ILE A 72 -0.50 -4.22 -5.19
C ILE A 72 -1.36 -2.96 -5.13
N ARG A 73 -1.10 -1.97 -5.99
CA ARG A 73 -1.90 -0.75 -6.09
C ARG A 73 -3.35 -1.07 -6.42
N ASP A 74 -3.58 -1.90 -7.44
CA ASP A 74 -4.92 -2.29 -7.86
C ASP A 74 -5.65 -3.06 -6.72
N CYS A 75 -4.94 -3.84 -5.90
CA CYS A 75 -5.53 -4.46 -4.71
C CYS A 75 -6.00 -3.40 -3.70
N LEU A 76 -5.16 -2.42 -3.35
CA LEU A 76 -5.49 -1.37 -2.37
C LEU A 76 -6.69 -0.51 -2.81
N ASP A 77 -6.72 -0.12 -4.10
CA ASP A 77 -7.82 0.68 -4.66
C ASP A 77 -9.16 -0.06 -4.62
N ASN A 78 -9.14 -1.39 -4.77
CA ASN A 78 -10.34 -2.23 -4.73
C ASN A 78 -10.78 -2.58 -3.31
N VAL A 79 -9.86 -2.66 -2.33
CA VAL A 79 -10.23 -2.93 -0.93
C VAL A 79 -10.92 -1.70 -0.31
N GLY A 80 -10.57 -0.47 -0.74
CA GLY A 80 -11.30 0.76 -0.38
C GLY A 80 -12.77 0.80 -0.84
N MET A 81 -13.17 -0.06 -1.77
CA MET A 81 -14.54 -0.22 -2.26
C MET A 81 -15.26 -1.44 -1.64
N CYS A 82 -14.61 -2.15 -0.72
CA CYS A 82 -15.06 -3.46 -0.23
C CYS A 82 -16.16 -3.39 0.84
N GLN A 83 -16.83 -2.24 1.03
CA GLN A 83 -18.12 -2.16 1.74
C GLN A 83 -19.32 -2.53 0.84
N LYS A 84 -19.16 -2.66 -0.48
CA LYS A 84 -20.31 -2.82 -1.40
C LYS A 84 -20.34 -4.05 -2.29
N ARG A 85 -19.44 -5.02 -2.14
CA ARG A 85 -19.57 -6.30 -2.85
C ARG A 85 -19.48 -7.47 -1.87
N LYS A 86 -20.66 -7.88 -1.39
CA LYS A 86 -20.87 -9.25 -0.95
C LYS A 86 -20.45 -10.16 -2.09
N ASN A 87 -19.55 -11.10 -1.79
CA ASN A 87 -19.10 -12.19 -2.64
C ASN A 87 -18.20 -11.81 -3.84
N ILE A 88 -17.04 -12.48 -3.88
CA ILE A 88 -16.21 -12.72 -5.08
C ILE A 88 -15.32 -11.52 -5.46
N GLN A 89 -14.11 -11.47 -4.89
CA GLN A 89 -12.94 -10.89 -5.60
C GLN A 89 -11.59 -11.42 -5.07
N ILE A 90 -11.51 -11.86 -3.80
CA ILE A 90 -10.33 -12.61 -3.31
C ILE A 90 -10.11 -13.88 -4.16
N ILE A 91 -11.21 -14.50 -4.63
CA ILE A 91 -11.13 -15.72 -5.44
C ILE A 91 -10.66 -15.45 -6.88
N THR A 92 -10.81 -14.22 -7.39
CA THR A 92 -10.39 -13.89 -8.76
C THR A 92 -8.87 -13.83 -8.91
N PHE A 93 -8.13 -13.61 -7.82
CA PHE A 93 -6.67 -13.68 -7.84
C PHE A 93 -6.17 -15.13 -8.04
N CYS A 94 -6.87 -16.12 -7.47
CA CYS A 94 -6.53 -17.54 -7.68
C CYS A 94 -6.89 -18.03 -9.10
N TYR A 95 -7.98 -17.53 -9.70
CA TYR A 95 -8.45 -18.04 -11.00
C TYR A 95 -7.73 -17.53 -12.24
N ARG A 96 -6.79 -16.58 -12.11
CA ARG A 96 -6.02 -16.10 -13.28
C ARG A 96 -4.66 -16.79 -13.45
N ILE A 97 -4.29 -17.67 -12.51
CA ILE A 97 -3.05 -18.46 -12.53
C ILE A 97 -3.40 -19.97 -12.40
N SER A 98 -4.47 -20.42 -13.05
CA SER A 98 -4.80 -21.84 -13.23
C SER A 98 -5.05 -22.14 -14.70
#